data_AF-A0A2N3LMP1-F1
#
_entry.id   AF-A0A2N3LMP1-F1
#
_cell.length_a   1.000
_cell.length_b   1.000
_cell.length_c   1.000
_cell.angle_alpha   90.00
_cell.angle_beta   90.00
_cell.angle_gamma   90.00
#
_symmetry.space_group_name_H-M   'P 1'
#
loop_
_entity.id
_entity.type
_entity.pdbx_description
1 polymer ?
#
loop_
_entity_poly.entity_id
_entity_poly.type
_entity_poly.pdbx_seq_one_letter_code
_entity_poly.pdbx_strand_id
1 'polypeptide(L)'
;MYIIEKANIEMENMEKTTSILIKDNKIYSIKDSFMRNNYVRMNLSEYIMTPTHVMLDLTSLPSEFQEMKKYYTENFLLKGTGTIINAFTIQYESQFEDELRKKRTSFLNSPIDYVIAVKLPLEKLSTNIIRKCKRNKIPIIFVELKNIEDLYEKPWGWIKEAMFPYNPVLVPVFSGEQKAKKNLLKNWDEILSKEKISHLFDEIPEKTPIAVKYLKKFGVYPKRGDLSIGSEINYNLYFKADKVDEHVPFHYDKDRLAIMVHKGLITTTCNEVTYRPGFGEEIRIERTSLFV
;
A
#
# COMPACT_ATOMS: atom_id res chain seq x y z
N MET A 1 -24.37 10.22 11.24
CA MET A 1 -23.34 9.71 12.18
C MET A 1 -23.78 8.36 12.69
N TYR A 2 -22.85 7.44 12.92
CA TYR A 2 -23.12 6.15 13.54
C TYR A 2 -21.93 5.73 14.41
N ILE A 3 -22.16 4.81 15.34
CA ILE A 3 -21.14 4.28 16.23
C ILE A 3 -20.88 2.82 15.86
N ILE A 4 -19.59 2.48 15.72
CA ILE A 4 -19.12 1.10 15.73
C ILE A 4 -18.76 0.78 17.18
N GLU A 5 -19.40 -0.23 17.77
CA GLU A 5 -19.20 -0.65 19.14
C GLU A 5 -18.43 -1.96 19.20
N LYS A 6 -17.59 -2.11 20.22
CA LYS A 6 -16.82 -3.34 20.51
C LYS A 6 -16.03 -3.83 19.30
N ALA A 7 -15.45 -2.91 18.52
CA ALA A 7 -14.57 -3.26 17.42
C ALA A 7 -13.25 -3.79 17.97
N ASN A 8 -12.92 -5.06 17.70
CA ASN A 8 -11.62 -5.63 18.00
C ASN A 8 -10.65 -5.24 16.88
N ILE A 9 -9.91 -4.14 17.07
CA ILE A 9 -9.00 -3.63 16.04
C ILE A 9 -7.66 -4.34 16.15
N GLU A 10 -7.21 -4.97 15.07
CA GLU A 10 -5.88 -5.55 14.93
C GLU A 10 -5.02 -4.60 14.09
N MET A 11 -3.96 -4.05 14.68
CA MET A 11 -2.99 -3.20 13.99
C MET A 11 -1.59 -3.39 14.58
N GLU A 12 -0.59 -3.59 13.72
CA GLU A 12 0.82 -3.82 14.13
C GLU A 12 0.98 -4.95 15.17
N ASN A 13 0.21 -6.05 15.02
CA ASN A 13 0.16 -7.19 15.94
C ASN A 13 -0.35 -6.87 17.36
N MET A 14 -1.11 -5.79 17.50
CA MET A 14 -1.82 -5.44 18.73
C MET A 14 -3.33 -5.50 18.49
N GLU A 15 -4.03 -6.27 19.34
CA GLU A 15 -5.49 -6.32 19.39
C GLU A 15 -5.99 -5.32 20.45
N LYS A 16 -6.86 -4.38 20.06
CA LYS A 16 -7.52 -3.46 20.99
C LYS A 16 -9.01 -3.40 20.71
N THR A 17 -9.83 -3.71 21.72
CA THR A 17 -11.27 -3.50 21.65
C THR A 17 -11.60 -2.04 21.95
N THR A 18 -12.35 -1.38 21.06
CA THR A 18 -12.75 0.02 21.25
C THR A 18 -14.07 0.33 20.54
N SER A 19 -14.58 1.54 20.70
CA SER A 19 -15.73 2.08 19.98
C SER A 19 -15.32 3.26 19.12
N ILE A 20 -15.87 3.36 17.91
CA ILE A 20 -15.51 4.35 16.89
C ILE A 20 -16.76 5.15 16.50
N LEU A 21 -16.72 6.47 16.62
CA LEU A 21 -17.77 7.36 16.13
C LEU A 21 -17.42 7.82 14.72
N ILE A 22 -18.31 7.55 13.76
CA ILE A 22 -18.14 7.90 12.35
C ILE A 22 -19.03 9.09 11.98
N LYS A 23 -18.43 10.08 11.34
CA LYS A 23 -19.09 11.27 10.78
C LYS A 23 -18.55 11.53 9.38
N ASP A 24 -19.43 11.67 8.39
CA ASP A 24 -19.08 12.05 7.01
C ASP A 24 -17.94 11.19 6.42
N ASN A 25 -18.08 9.85 6.55
CA ASN A 25 -17.09 8.85 6.15
C ASN A 25 -15.70 8.99 6.80
N LYS A 26 -15.61 9.67 7.94
CA LYS A 26 -14.37 9.82 8.70
C LYS A 26 -14.53 9.37 10.14
N ILE A 27 -13.42 8.91 10.72
CA ILE A 27 -13.33 8.61 12.13
C ILE A 27 -13.31 9.93 12.90
N TYR A 28 -14.39 10.23 13.60
CA TYR A 28 -14.51 11.47 14.38
C TYR A 28 -13.89 11.32 15.78
N SER A 29 -14.05 10.16 16.41
CA SER A 29 -13.52 9.89 17.74
C SER A 29 -13.40 8.39 17.99
N ILE A 30 -12.40 8.00 18.79
CA ILE A 30 -12.18 6.64 19.28
C ILE A 30 -12.19 6.68 20.80
N LYS A 31 -13.02 5.85 21.43
CA LYS A 31 -13.18 5.74 22.89
C LYS A 31 -13.55 4.32 23.25
N ASP A 32 -13.26 3.88 24.47
CA ASP A 32 -13.65 2.52 24.90
C ASP A 32 -15.17 2.32 24.84
N SER A 33 -15.94 3.36 25.18
CA SER A 33 -17.39 3.39 24.99
C SER A 33 -17.94 4.80 24.80
N PHE A 34 -19.14 4.90 24.21
CA PHE A 34 -19.90 6.15 24.09
C PHE A 34 -21.18 6.09 24.93
N MET A 35 -21.29 6.97 25.93
CA MET A 35 -22.49 7.13 26.75
C MET A 35 -23.66 7.71 25.94
N ARG A 36 -24.89 7.30 26.30
CA ARG A 36 -26.22 7.81 25.88
C ARG A 36 -26.20 8.83 24.73
N ASN A 37 -26.07 8.34 23.50
CA ASN A 37 -26.28 9.09 22.28
C ASN A 37 -27.30 8.34 21.39
N ASN A 38 -28.28 9.07 20.83
CA ASN A 38 -29.32 8.57 19.92
C ASN A 38 -28.78 8.19 18.51
N TYR A 39 -27.49 7.87 18.39
CA TYR A 39 -26.89 7.46 17.12
C TYR A 39 -27.14 5.98 16.86
N VAL A 40 -27.26 5.61 15.58
CA VAL A 40 -27.28 4.21 15.14
C VAL A 40 -26.00 3.52 15.59
N ARG A 41 -26.13 2.31 16.14
CA ARG A 41 -25.02 1.52 16.67
C ARG A 41 -24.87 0.22 15.90
N MET A 42 -23.64 -0.15 15.59
CA MET A 42 -23.28 -1.43 14.97
C MET A 42 -22.31 -2.14 15.92
N ASN A 43 -22.69 -3.32 16.40
CA ASN A 43 -21.83 -4.13 17.27
C ASN A 43 -20.96 -5.06 16.43
N LEU A 44 -19.64 -5.00 16.63
CA LEU A 44 -18.65 -5.82 15.93
C LEU A 44 -17.87 -6.77 16.84
N SER A 45 -18.43 -7.16 17.99
CA SER A 45 -17.77 -8.05 18.97
C SER A 45 -17.30 -9.38 18.37
N GLU A 46 -18.00 -9.89 17.36
CA GLU A 46 -17.74 -11.16 16.68
C GLU A 46 -16.73 -11.06 15.52
N TYR A 47 -16.17 -9.86 15.30
CA TYR A 47 -15.27 -9.61 14.18
C TYR A 47 -13.92 -9.07 14.65
N ILE A 48 -12.89 -9.38 13.87
CA ILE A 48 -11.61 -8.68 13.91
C ILE A 48 -11.64 -7.61 12.82
N MET A 49 -11.38 -6.38 13.20
CA MET A 49 -11.33 -5.23 12.32
C MET A 49 -9.87 -4.90 11.98
N THR A 50 -9.56 -4.79 10.69
CA THR A 50 -8.26 -4.26 10.22
C THR A 50 -8.50 -3.07 9.30
N PRO A 51 -7.54 -2.17 9.10
CA PRO A 51 -7.56 -1.30 7.92
C PRO A 51 -7.66 -2.12 6.64
N THR A 52 -8.20 -1.56 5.55
CA THR A 52 -8.11 -2.21 4.23
C THR A 52 -6.64 -2.38 3.83
N HIS A 53 -6.32 -3.49 3.19
CA HIS A 53 -4.94 -3.79 2.80
C HIS A 53 -4.45 -2.88 1.68
N VAL A 54 -3.14 -2.64 1.70
CA VAL A 54 -2.38 -2.05 0.60
C VAL A 54 -1.48 -3.15 0.04
N MET A 55 -1.61 -3.48 -1.25
CA MET A 55 -0.80 -4.54 -1.87
C MET A 55 0.04 -4.02 -3.02
N LEU A 56 1.17 -4.68 -3.28
CA LEU A 56 1.97 -4.44 -4.48
C LEU A 56 1.47 -5.30 -5.65
N ASP A 57 1.35 -4.71 -6.82
CA ASP A 57 1.14 -5.42 -8.07
C ASP A 57 2.03 -4.81 -9.16
N LEU A 58 3.04 -5.55 -9.61
CA LEU A 58 3.91 -5.14 -10.71
C LEU A 58 3.46 -5.73 -12.05
N THR A 59 2.33 -6.45 -12.06
CA THR A 59 1.74 -7.02 -13.27
C THR A 59 1.08 -5.93 -14.11
N SER A 60 1.16 -6.08 -15.44
CA SER A 60 0.36 -5.29 -16.37
C SER A 60 -1.13 -5.58 -16.18
N LEU A 61 -1.94 -4.52 -16.17
CA LEU A 61 -3.39 -4.66 -16.06
C LEU A 61 -3.97 -5.26 -17.35
N PRO A 62 -4.98 -6.14 -17.26
CA PRO A 62 -5.72 -6.59 -18.42
C PRO A 62 -6.37 -5.42 -19.17
N SER A 63 -6.44 -5.54 -20.50
CA SER A 63 -7.01 -4.49 -21.35
C SER A 63 -8.53 -4.59 -21.45
N GLU A 64 -9.08 -5.80 -21.36
CA GLU A 64 -10.51 -6.05 -21.47
C GLU A 64 -11.23 -5.90 -20.12
N PHE A 65 -12.43 -5.32 -20.14
CA PHE A 65 -13.18 -5.03 -18.91
C PHE A 65 -13.51 -6.28 -18.08
N GLN A 66 -13.92 -7.39 -18.72
CA GLN A 66 -14.28 -8.60 -17.99
C GLN A 66 -13.07 -9.26 -17.33
N GLU A 67 -11.94 -9.28 -18.04
CA GLU A 67 -10.67 -9.75 -17.50
C GLU A 67 -10.18 -8.87 -16.35
N MET A 68 -10.28 -7.55 -16.51
CA MET A 68 -9.95 -6.58 -15.47
C MET A 68 -10.84 -6.78 -14.23
N LYS A 69 -12.15 -6.93 -14.42
CA LYS A 69 -13.09 -7.19 -13.33
C LYS A 69 -12.73 -8.46 -12.58
N LYS A 70 -12.49 -9.56 -13.30
CA LYS A 70 -12.06 -10.85 -12.72
C LYS A 70 -10.73 -10.70 -11.97
N TYR A 71 -9.76 -10.04 -12.61
CA TYR A 71 -8.44 -9.79 -12.06
C TYR A 71 -8.50 -9.07 -10.71
N TYR A 72 -9.20 -7.95 -10.63
CA TYR A 72 -9.34 -7.20 -9.38
C TYR A 72 -10.13 -7.96 -8.31
N THR A 73 -11.17 -8.69 -8.73
CA THR A 73 -12.01 -9.48 -7.82
C THR A 73 -11.17 -10.55 -7.11
N GLU A 74 -10.45 -11.36 -7.88
CA GLU A 74 -9.70 -12.52 -7.38
C GLU A 74 -8.40 -12.12 -6.67
N ASN A 75 -7.70 -11.10 -7.18
CA ASN A 75 -6.38 -10.74 -6.66
C ASN A 75 -6.44 -9.75 -5.50
N PHE A 76 -7.51 -8.95 -5.38
CA PHE A 76 -7.55 -7.82 -4.44
C PHE A 76 -8.85 -7.72 -3.62
N LEU A 77 -10.02 -7.61 -4.25
CA LEU A 77 -11.27 -7.28 -3.56
C LEU A 77 -11.72 -8.38 -2.59
N LEU A 78 -11.60 -9.65 -2.99
CA LEU A 78 -11.89 -10.79 -2.12
C LEU A 78 -10.86 -10.96 -0.98
N LYS A 79 -9.69 -10.30 -1.11
CA LYS A 79 -8.64 -10.31 -0.09
C LYS A 79 -8.72 -9.13 0.86
N GLY A 80 -9.67 -8.20 0.67
CA GLY A 80 -9.80 -7.01 1.52
C GLY A 80 -8.83 -5.88 1.15
N THR A 81 -8.38 -5.83 -0.10
CA THR A 81 -7.43 -4.81 -0.58
C THR A 81 -8.18 -3.60 -1.12
N GLY A 82 -8.02 -2.46 -0.45
CA GLY A 82 -8.61 -1.18 -0.85
C GLY A 82 -7.65 -0.28 -1.61
N THR A 83 -6.36 -0.64 -1.69
CA THR A 83 -5.35 0.17 -2.40
C THR A 83 -4.27 -0.73 -2.99
N ILE A 84 -3.82 -0.41 -4.19
CA ILE A 84 -2.66 -1.06 -4.82
C ILE A 84 -1.53 -0.07 -5.10
N ILE A 85 -0.31 -0.56 -4.97
CA ILE A 85 0.88 0.11 -5.51
C ILE A 85 1.20 -0.59 -6.82
N ASN A 86 1.32 0.17 -7.91
CA ASN A 86 1.62 -0.42 -9.21
C ASN A 86 2.60 0.48 -9.99
N ALA A 87 3.51 -0.14 -10.71
CA ALA A 87 4.57 0.55 -11.42
C ALA A 87 4.34 0.60 -12.93
N PHE A 88 4.81 1.66 -13.58
CA PHE A 88 5.14 1.61 -15.00
C PHE A 88 6.64 1.39 -15.17
N THR A 89 7.02 0.71 -16.24
CA THR A 89 8.42 0.40 -16.53
C THR A 89 8.97 1.35 -17.59
N ILE A 90 10.21 1.81 -17.40
CA ILE A 90 10.93 2.60 -18.41
C ILE A 90 12.30 1.99 -18.69
N GLN A 91 12.72 2.06 -19.95
CA GLN A 91 14.08 1.69 -20.40
C GLN A 91 14.89 2.92 -20.78
N TYR A 92 14.20 3.99 -21.18
CA TYR A 92 14.80 5.27 -21.55
C TYR A 92 14.10 6.42 -20.83
N GLU A 93 14.87 7.45 -20.52
CA GLU A 93 14.35 8.61 -19.81
C GLU A 93 13.26 9.38 -20.60
N SER A 94 13.34 9.38 -21.93
CA SER A 94 12.34 10.02 -22.79
C SER A 94 10.94 9.42 -22.63
N GLN A 95 10.84 8.15 -22.22
CA GLN A 95 9.56 7.43 -22.07
C GLN A 95 8.76 7.84 -20.83
N PHE A 96 9.39 8.53 -19.86
CA PHE A 96 8.80 8.74 -18.54
C PHE A 96 7.39 9.35 -18.58
N GLU A 97 7.20 10.45 -19.31
CA GLU A 97 5.92 11.17 -19.31
C GLU A 97 4.84 10.39 -20.06
N ASP A 98 5.20 9.73 -21.15
CA ASP A 98 4.27 8.92 -21.94
C ASP A 98 3.82 7.67 -21.18
N GLU A 99 4.74 6.95 -20.55
CA GLU A 99 4.41 5.76 -19.77
C GLU A 99 3.63 6.09 -18.50
N LEU A 100 3.96 7.21 -17.83
CA LEU A 100 3.16 7.71 -16.71
C LEU A 100 1.73 8.05 -17.14
N ARG A 101 1.55 8.73 -18.27
CA ARG A 101 0.23 9.08 -18.81
C ARG A 101 -0.56 7.82 -19.20
N LYS A 102 0.07 6.86 -19.88
CA LYS A 102 -0.54 5.55 -20.20
C LYS A 102 -0.97 4.84 -18.91
N LYS A 103 -0.12 4.84 -17.89
CA LYS A 103 -0.42 4.20 -16.60
C LYS A 103 -1.62 4.83 -15.91
N ARG A 104 -1.69 6.15 -15.83
CA ARG A 104 -2.88 6.87 -15.30
C ARG A 104 -4.14 6.52 -16.08
N THR A 105 -4.04 6.47 -17.41
CA THR A 105 -5.17 6.11 -18.28
C THR A 105 -5.66 4.69 -18.02
N SER A 106 -4.74 3.74 -17.79
CA SER A 106 -5.09 2.34 -17.48
C SER A 106 -5.87 2.18 -16.15
N PHE A 107 -5.78 3.16 -15.25
CA PHE A 107 -6.49 3.14 -13.96
C PHE A 107 -7.81 3.92 -13.95
N LEU A 108 -8.26 4.49 -15.07
CA LEU A 108 -9.52 5.24 -15.13
C LEU A 108 -10.72 4.39 -14.66
N ASN A 109 -10.67 3.07 -14.87
CA ASN A 109 -11.71 2.13 -14.46
C ASN A 109 -11.35 1.35 -13.18
N SER A 110 -10.32 1.76 -12.44
CA SER A 110 -9.89 1.04 -11.23
C SER A 110 -11.01 1.03 -10.19
N PRO A 111 -11.36 -0.13 -9.60
CA PRO A 111 -12.36 -0.22 -8.53
C PRO A 111 -11.81 0.13 -7.15
N ILE A 112 -10.49 0.25 -7.03
CA ILE A 112 -9.75 0.50 -5.79
C ILE A 112 -8.72 1.60 -6.01
N ASP A 113 -8.34 2.27 -4.93
CA ASP A 113 -7.35 3.33 -5.00
C ASP A 113 -5.98 2.80 -5.42
N TYR A 114 -5.14 3.69 -5.95
CA TYR A 114 -3.83 3.31 -6.43
C TYR A 114 -2.74 4.34 -6.20
N VAL A 115 -1.52 3.86 -6.02
CA VAL A 115 -0.30 4.66 -5.98
C VAL A 115 0.56 4.25 -7.17
N ILE A 116 0.94 5.23 -7.99
CA ILE A 116 1.82 4.97 -9.13
C ILE A 116 3.29 5.03 -8.67
N ALA A 117 4.02 3.97 -8.98
CA ALA A 117 5.46 3.87 -8.85
C ALA A 117 6.12 3.85 -10.23
N VAL A 118 7.46 3.92 -10.27
CA VAL A 118 8.24 3.66 -11.49
C VAL A 118 9.17 2.47 -11.24
N LYS A 119 9.35 1.63 -12.26
CA LYS A 119 10.29 0.51 -12.27
C LYS A 119 11.32 0.72 -13.36
N LEU A 120 12.60 0.57 -13.04
CA LEU A 120 13.70 0.72 -14.00
C LEU A 120 14.97 -0.04 -13.57
N PRO A 121 15.87 -0.36 -14.52
CA PRO A 121 17.22 -0.83 -14.19
C PRO A 121 18.03 0.21 -13.43
N LEU A 122 18.90 -0.22 -12.51
CA LEU A 122 19.81 0.66 -11.77
C LEU A 122 20.63 1.58 -12.68
N GLU A 123 21.11 1.06 -13.81
CA GLU A 123 21.84 1.78 -14.84
C GLU A 123 21.10 3.06 -15.28
N LYS A 124 19.77 3.00 -15.38
CA LYS A 124 18.90 4.08 -15.85
C LYS A 124 18.48 5.07 -14.77
N LEU A 125 18.79 4.79 -13.50
CA LEU A 125 18.48 5.70 -12.39
C LEU A 125 19.33 6.97 -12.50
N SER A 126 18.77 8.08 -12.97
CA SER A 126 19.51 9.33 -13.15
C SER A 126 18.94 10.43 -12.26
N THR A 127 19.72 11.49 -12.04
CA THR A 127 19.22 12.68 -11.33
C THR A 127 18.02 13.31 -12.03
N ASN A 128 17.93 13.18 -13.36
CA ASN A 128 16.81 13.70 -14.14
C ASN A 128 15.54 12.84 -13.94
N ILE A 129 15.65 11.51 -13.89
CA ILE A 129 14.56 10.61 -13.49
C ILE A 129 14.06 10.95 -12.08
N ILE A 130 14.96 11.14 -11.11
CA ILE A 130 14.59 11.55 -9.75
C ILE A 130 13.81 12.87 -9.76
N ARG A 131 14.27 13.87 -10.51
CA ARG A 131 13.56 15.16 -10.65
C ARG A 131 12.17 14.98 -11.28
N LYS A 132 12.02 14.10 -12.27
CA LYS A 132 10.71 13.76 -12.86
C LYS A 132 9.78 13.08 -11.86
N CYS A 133 10.30 12.13 -11.06
CA CYS A 133 9.54 11.51 -9.97
C CYS A 133 9.06 12.54 -8.96
N LYS A 134 9.93 13.46 -8.53
CA LYS A 134 9.59 14.56 -7.61
C LYS A 134 8.53 15.50 -8.18
N ARG A 135 8.66 15.92 -9.45
CA ARG A 135 7.66 16.77 -10.13
C ARG A 135 6.30 16.09 -10.20
N ASN A 136 6.29 14.79 -10.49
CA ASN A 136 5.08 13.99 -10.65
C ASN A 136 4.59 13.31 -9.36
N LYS A 137 5.23 13.58 -8.21
CA LYS A 137 4.90 13.01 -6.89
C LYS A 137 4.87 11.47 -6.88
N ILE A 138 5.86 10.85 -7.53
CA ILE A 138 6.07 9.40 -7.53
C ILE A 138 6.89 8.99 -6.30
N PRO A 139 6.29 8.36 -5.28
CA PRO A 139 6.94 8.11 -4.00
C PRO A 139 7.86 6.90 -3.99
N ILE A 140 7.77 6.02 -4.99
CA ILE A 140 8.42 4.71 -4.99
C ILE A 140 9.12 4.48 -6.32
N ILE A 141 10.37 4.05 -6.24
CA ILE A 141 11.19 3.68 -7.38
C ILE A 141 11.64 2.24 -7.17
N PHE A 142 11.10 1.32 -7.96
CA PHE A 142 11.56 -0.06 -8.04
C PHE A 142 12.81 -0.10 -8.91
N VAL A 143 13.92 -0.52 -8.32
CA VAL A 143 15.23 -0.53 -8.98
C VAL A 143 15.62 -1.99 -9.24
N GLU A 144 15.72 -2.35 -10.52
CA GLU A 144 16.19 -3.69 -10.89
C GLU A 144 17.70 -3.77 -10.70
N LEU A 145 18.13 -4.68 -9.83
CA LEU A 145 19.53 -4.92 -9.52
C LEU A 145 20.03 -6.17 -10.26
N LYS A 146 21.16 -6.04 -10.97
CA LYS A 146 21.77 -7.13 -11.75
C LYS A 146 23.10 -7.57 -11.18
N ASN A 147 24.01 -6.62 -10.97
CA ASN A 147 25.37 -6.86 -10.53
C ASN A 147 25.76 -5.86 -9.43
N ILE A 148 26.89 -6.11 -8.77
CA ILE A 148 27.35 -5.29 -7.64
C ILE A 148 28.16 -4.09 -8.12
N GLU A 149 28.82 -4.21 -9.27
CA GLU A 149 29.67 -3.19 -9.87
C GLU A 149 28.86 -1.92 -10.17
N ASP A 150 27.66 -2.07 -10.74
CA ASP A 150 26.73 -0.98 -11.05
C ASP A 150 26.32 -0.18 -9.79
N LEU A 151 26.31 -0.82 -8.61
CA LEU A 151 26.01 -0.14 -7.34
C LEU A 151 27.14 0.80 -6.93
N TYR A 152 28.39 0.39 -7.12
CA TYR A 152 29.55 1.19 -6.73
C TYR A 152 29.87 2.29 -7.74
N GLU A 153 29.61 2.06 -9.02
CA GLU A 153 29.81 3.08 -10.07
C GLU A 153 28.77 4.20 -10.00
N LYS A 154 27.65 3.98 -9.32
CA LYS A 154 26.57 4.95 -9.25
C LYS A 154 26.99 6.19 -8.44
N PRO A 155 26.80 7.41 -8.96
CA PRO A 155 27.06 8.64 -8.21
C PRO A 155 25.93 8.93 -7.21
N TRP A 156 25.83 8.14 -6.14
CA TRP A 156 24.75 8.22 -5.16
C TRP A 156 24.61 9.59 -4.49
N GLY A 157 25.72 10.30 -4.27
CA GLY A 157 25.69 11.67 -3.73
C GLY A 157 24.86 12.63 -4.60
N TRP A 158 24.96 12.51 -5.93
CA TRP A 158 24.18 13.34 -6.87
C TRP A 158 22.71 12.89 -6.93
N ILE A 159 22.46 11.59 -6.80
CA ILE A 159 21.09 11.05 -6.69
C ILE A 159 20.41 11.60 -5.45
N LYS A 160 21.08 11.54 -4.29
CA LYS A 160 20.59 12.08 -3.02
C LYS A 160 20.28 13.58 -3.13
N GLU A 161 21.16 14.36 -3.72
CA GLU A 161 20.94 15.80 -3.90
C GLU A 161 19.69 16.06 -4.77
N ALA A 162 19.51 15.29 -5.84
CA ALA A 162 18.35 15.41 -6.71
C ALA A 162 17.03 15.02 -6.03
N MET A 163 17.08 14.15 -5.01
CA MET A 163 15.90 13.76 -4.22
C MET A 163 15.39 14.92 -3.37
N PHE A 164 16.25 15.79 -2.82
CA PHE A 164 15.75 16.86 -1.95
C PHE A 164 14.80 17.84 -2.70
N PRO A 165 13.65 18.26 -2.12
CA PRO A 165 13.12 17.94 -0.79
C PRO A 165 12.12 16.77 -0.77
N TYR A 166 11.89 16.08 -1.89
CA TYR A 166 10.94 14.97 -2.00
C TYR A 166 11.71 13.68 -2.24
N ASN A 167 11.76 12.80 -1.24
CA ASN A 167 12.66 11.65 -1.26
C ASN A 167 11.93 10.34 -1.62
N PRO A 168 11.78 9.96 -2.91
CA PRO A 168 11.24 8.65 -3.26
C PRO A 168 11.98 7.53 -2.53
N VAL A 169 11.26 6.51 -2.13
CA VAL A 169 11.87 5.33 -1.52
C VAL A 169 12.36 4.41 -2.62
N LEU A 170 13.64 4.07 -2.60
CA LEU A 170 14.21 3.08 -3.51
C LEU A 170 13.91 1.68 -2.99
N VAL A 171 13.34 0.83 -3.84
CA VAL A 171 12.98 -0.56 -3.50
C VAL A 171 13.72 -1.50 -4.46
N PRO A 172 14.55 -2.42 -3.97
CA PRO A 172 15.24 -3.35 -4.84
C PRO A 172 14.24 -4.34 -5.47
N VAL A 173 14.49 -4.72 -6.72
CA VAL A 173 13.79 -5.80 -7.44
C VAL A 173 14.81 -6.67 -8.16
N PHE A 174 14.61 -7.99 -8.15
CA PHE A 174 15.53 -8.96 -8.73
C PHE A 174 14.86 -9.73 -9.87
N SER A 175 15.63 -9.98 -10.92
CA SER A 175 15.18 -10.75 -12.09
C SER A 175 15.89 -12.10 -12.24
N GLY A 176 16.63 -12.58 -11.23
CA GLY A 176 17.55 -13.73 -11.36
C GLY A 176 17.77 -14.58 -10.09
N GLU A 177 18.75 -15.49 -10.14
CA GLU A 177 19.00 -16.56 -9.15
C GLU A 177 19.30 -16.06 -7.71
N GLN A 178 18.83 -16.82 -6.72
CA GLN A 178 18.82 -16.43 -5.30
C GLN A 178 20.20 -16.32 -4.63
N LYS A 179 21.26 -16.98 -5.15
CA LYS A 179 22.58 -17.02 -4.47
C LYS A 179 23.30 -15.67 -4.47
N ALA A 180 23.24 -14.92 -5.57
CA ALA A 180 23.86 -13.58 -5.66
C ALA A 180 23.05 -12.50 -4.92
N LYS A 181 21.75 -12.75 -4.67
CA LYS A 181 20.80 -11.81 -4.09
C LYS A 181 21.18 -11.31 -2.71
N LYS A 182 21.59 -12.21 -1.79
CA LYS A 182 21.91 -11.82 -0.41
C LYS A 182 23.09 -10.84 -0.33
N ASN A 183 24.15 -11.11 -1.11
CA ASN A 183 25.29 -10.22 -1.16
C ASN A 183 24.90 -8.87 -1.76
N LEU A 184 24.10 -8.88 -2.83
CA LEU A 184 23.67 -7.64 -3.48
C LEU A 184 22.77 -6.79 -2.57
N LEU A 185 21.84 -7.39 -1.83
CA LEU A 185 21.00 -6.70 -0.85
C LEU A 185 21.80 -6.08 0.29
N LYS A 186 22.81 -6.81 0.81
CA LYS A 186 23.69 -6.29 1.85
C LYS A 186 24.44 -5.04 1.38
N ASN A 187 25.03 -5.09 0.18
CA ASN A 187 25.75 -3.95 -0.37
C ASN A 187 24.81 -2.78 -0.73
N TRP A 188 23.63 -3.07 -1.26
CA TRP A 188 22.56 -2.08 -1.48
C TRP A 188 22.25 -1.30 -0.20
N ASP A 189 22.01 -2.02 0.90
CA ASP A 189 21.69 -1.41 2.20
C ASP A 189 22.86 -0.62 2.78
N GLU A 190 24.07 -1.19 2.76
CA GLU A 190 25.27 -0.52 3.27
C GLU A 190 25.55 0.80 2.52
N ILE A 191 25.48 0.78 1.18
CA ILE A 191 25.76 1.96 0.35
C ILE A 191 24.69 3.02 0.56
N LEU A 192 23.40 2.67 0.47
CA LEU A 192 22.32 3.65 0.58
C LEU A 192 22.15 4.18 2.00
N SER A 193 22.40 3.35 3.02
CA SER A 193 22.43 3.79 4.42
C SER A 193 23.56 4.77 4.69
N LYS A 194 24.77 4.49 4.18
CA LYS A 194 25.92 5.41 4.27
C LYS A 194 25.61 6.76 3.63
N GLU A 195 24.97 6.75 2.46
CA GLU A 195 24.55 7.96 1.76
C GLU A 195 23.29 8.61 2.36
N LYS A 196 22.63 7.97 3.33
CA LYS A 196 21.35 8.42 3.93
C LYS A 196 20.24 8.59 2.89
N ILE A 197 20.18 7.69 1.92
CA ILE A 197 19.12 7.63 0.90
C ILE A 197 17.96 6.78 1.45
N SER A 198 16.71 7.22 1.26
CA SER A 198 15.55 6.45 1.72
C SER A 198 15.36 5.20 0.87
N HIS A 199 15.45 4.02 1.49
CA HIS A 199 15.36 2.75 0.79
C HIS A 199 14.74 1.64 1.65
N LEU A 200 14.39 0.54 1.00
CA LEU A 200 14.08 -0.74 1.64
C LEU A 200 15.25 -1.71 1.50
N PHE A 201 15.45 -2.50 2.56
CA PHE A 201 16.43 -3.59 2.60
C PHE A 201 16.00 -4.76 1.71
N ASP A 202 14.73 -5.15 1.76
CA ASP A 202 14.20 -6.31 1.03
C ASP A 202 13.28 -5.90 -0.12
N GLU A 203 13.05 -6.86 -1.03
CA GLU A 203 11.94 -6.80 -1.98
C GLU A 203 10.60 -6.84 -1.25
N ILE A 204 9.59 -6.28 -1.90
CA ILE A 204 8.21 -6.38 -1.43
C ILE A 204 7.55 -7.55 -2.15
N PRO A 205 6.98 -8.53 -1.43
CA PRO A 205 6.22 -9.60 -2.06
C PRO A 205 4.97 -9.06 -2.76
N GLU A 206 4.76 -9.47 -4.00
CA GLU A 206 3.56 -9.08 -4.75
C GLU A 206 2.30 -9.75 -4.18
N LYS A 207 1.16 -9.06 -4.33
CA LYS A 207 -0.19 -9.55 -4.00
C LYS A 207 -0.35 -10.00 -2.54
N THR A 208 0.46 -9.44 -1.66
CA THR A 208 0.37 -9.60 -0.20
C THR A 208 0.30 -8.21 0.46
N PRO A 209 -0.35 -8.08 1.63
CA PRO A 209 -0.42 -6.82 2.36
C PRO A 209 0.97 -6.31 2.73
N ILE A 210 1.25 -5.08 2.36
CA ILE A 210 2.50 -4.41 2.67
C ILE A 210 2.50 -4.02 4.16
N ALA A 211 3.58 -4.38 4.85
CA ALA A 211 3.74 -4.04 6.27
C ALA A 211 3.66 -2.53 6.52
N VAL A 212 3.02 -2.13 7.63
CA VAL A 212 2.81 -0.72 8.00
C VAL A 212 4.10 0.08 8.04
N LYS A 213 5.21 -0.52 8.48
CA LYS A 213 6.56 0.11 8.46
C LYS A 213 6.97 0.60 7.07
N TYR A 214 6.62 -0.12 6.00
CA TYR A 214 6.93 0.27 4.62
C TYR A 214 5.92 1.30 4.11
N LEU A 215 4.64 1.19 4.48
CA LEU A 215 3.62 2.20 4.15
C LEU A 215 3.96 3.58 4.75
N LYS A 216 4.51 3.62 5.97
CA LYS A 216 5.05 4.82 6.62
C LYS A 216 6.21 5.44 5.82
N LYS A 217 7.16 4.62 5.38
CA LYS A 217 8.28 5.06 4.52
C LYS A 217 7.79 5.64 3.19
N PHE A 218 6.84 4.99 2.54
CA PHE A 218 6.25 5.46 1.27
C PHE A 218 5.38 6.70 1.41
N GLY A 219 4.95 7.06 2.62
CA GLY A 219 3.99 8.14 2.87
C GLY A 219 2.55 7.79 2.52
N VAL A 220 2.27 6.50 2.22
CA VAL A 220 0.90 5.98 2.01
C VAL A 220 0.12 5.99 3.32
N TYR A 221 0.78 5.62 4.42
CA TYR A 221 0.26 5.83 5.77
C TYR A 221 0.44 7.30 6.18
N PRO A 222 -0.56 7.96 6.80
CA PRO A 222 -1.85 7.42 7.27
C PRO A 222 -3.01 7.53 6.26
N LYS A 223 -2.80 7.97 5.02
CA LYS A 223 -3.89 8.13 4.04
C LYS A 223 -4.64 6.81 3.76
N ARG A 224 -3.91 5.70 3.75
CA ARG A 224 -4.43 4.32 3.67
C ARG A 224 -3.67 3.40 4.61
N GLY A 225 -4.32 2.31 5.02
CA GLY A 225 -3.76 1.37 6.00
C GLY A 225 -3.79 1.91 7.44
N ASP A 226 -4.75 2.78 7.76
CA ASP A 226 -4.89 3.42 9.07
C ASP A 226 -6.37 3.42 9.53
N LEU A 227 -6.57 3.44 10.84
CA LEU A 227 -7.87 3.60 11.52
C LEU A 227 -7.77 4.65 12.65
N SER A 228 -7.05 5.75 12.41
CA SER A 228 -6.88 6.83 13.39
C SER A 228 -7.94 7.94 13.25
N ILE A 229 -8.02 8.81 14.26
CA ILE A 229 -8.95 9.95 14.25
C ILE A 229 -8.64 10.89 13.09
N GLY A 230 -9.67 11.30 12.36
CA GLY A 230 -9.60 12.16 11.18
C GLY A 230 -9.38 11.42 9.86
N SER A 231 -9.01 10.13 9.91
CA SER A 231 -8.86 9.29 8.71
C SER A 231 -10.21 8.94 8.09
N GLU A 232 -10.20 8.67 6.79
CA GLU A 232 -11.34 8.14 6.05
C GLU A 232 -11.57 6.67 6.42
N ILE A 233 -12.83 6.30 6.64
CA ILE A 233 -13.19 4.96 7.10
C ILE A 233 -12.99 3.90 5.99
N ASN A 234 -11.96 3.08 6.17
CA ASN A 234 -11.61 1.98 5.28
C ASN A 234 -11.17 0.78 6.12
N TYR A 235 -12.01 -0.26 6.21
CA TYR A 235 -11.70 -1.42 7.03
C TYR A 235 -12.17 -2.74 6.42
N ASN A 236 -11.52 -3.81 6.86
CA ASN A 236 -11.95 -5.18 6.67
C ASN A 236 -12.50 -5.71 7.99
N LEU A 237 -13.49 -6.58 7.91
CA LEU A 237 -13.98 -7.41 9.00
C LEU A 237 -13.69 -8.86 8.68
N TYR A 238 -13.03 -9.53 9.59
CA TYR A 238 -12.78 -10.96 9.56
C TYR A 238 -13.60 -11.63 10.65
N PHE A 239 -14.12 -12.83 10.37
CA PHE A 239 -14.76 -13.60 11.42
C PHE A 239 -13.74 -13.91 12.52
N LYS A 240 -14.09 -13.61 13.77
CA LYS A 240 -13.29 -14.04 14.90
C LYS A 240 -13.38 -15.57 14.96
N ALA A 241 -12.25 -16.27 14.81
CA ALA A 241 -12.24 -17.70 15.05
C ALA A 241 -12.63 -17.98 16.51
N ASP A 242 -13.39 -19.05 16.76
CA ASP A 242 -13.65 -19.56 18.11
C ASP A 242 -12.30 -20.01 18.71
N LYS A 243 -11.58 -19.09 19.36
CA LYS A 243 -10.26 -19.32 19.96
C LYS A 243 -10.44 -20.27 21.15
N VAL A 244 -10.26 -21.58 20.93
CA VAL A 244 -10.12 -22.58 22.01
C VAL A 244 -8.73 -22.47 22.69
N ASP A 245 -7.76 -21.81 22.03
CA ASP A 245 -6.48 -21.42 22.61
C ASP A 245 -6.27 -19.90 22.44
N GLU A 246 -6.06 -19.22 23.56
CA GLU A 246 -5.59 -17.83 23.57
C GLU A 246 -4.21 -17.79 22.89
N HIS A 247 -3.99 -16.85 21.96
CA HIS A 247 -2.71 -16.54 21.28
C HIS A 247 -2.42 -17.15 19.90
N VAL A 248 -3.42 -17.52 19.09
CA VAL A 248 -3.15 -17.66 17.64
C VAL A 248 -3.07 -16.26 16.99
N PRO A 249 -1.95 -15.90 16.33
CA PRO A 249 -1.82 -14.61 15.65
C PRO A 249 -2.78 -14.52 14.46
N PHE A 250 -3.36 -13.34 14.23
CA PHE A 250 -4.21 -13.06 13.08
C PHE A 250 -3.45 -13.28 11.77
N HIS A 251 -4.06 -14.00 10.83
CA HIS A 251 -3.48 -14.35 9.55
C HIS A 251 -4.45 -14.00 8.43
N TYR A 252 -4.23 -12.87 7.75
CA TYR A 252 -5.12 -12.40 6.67
C TYR A 252 -5.34 -13.40 5.52
N ASP A 253 -4.40 -14.33 5.29
CA ASP A 253 -4.50 -15.38 4.27
C ASP A 253 -5.34 -16.58 4.73
N LYS A 254 -5.53 -16.76 6.04
CA LYS A 254 -6.25 -17.90 6.64
C LYS A 254 -7.61 -17.50 7.17
N ASP A 255 -7.71 -16.29 7.70
CA ASP A 255 -8.94 -15.76 8.29
C ASP A 255 -9.90 -15.32 7.19
N ARG A 256 -11.16 -15.75 7.32
CA ARG A 256 -12.18 -15.51 6.31
C ARG A 256 -12.67 -14.07 6.38
N LEU A 257 -12.44 -13.31 5.30
CA LEU A 257 -13.01 -11.98 5.11
C LEU A 257 -14.54 -12.06 5.11
N ALA A 258 -15.16 -11.34 6.05
CA ALA A 258 -16.60 -11.21 6.14
C ALA A 258 -17.09 -9.99 5.35
N ILE A 259 -16.48 -8.83 5.58
CA ILE A 259 -16.91 -7.58 4.94
C ILE A 259 -15.69 -6.71 4.63
N MET A 260 -15.66 -6.10 3.45
CA MET A 260 -14.75 -4.99 3.14
C MET A 260 -15.56 -3.72 2.97
N VAL A 261 -15.20 -2.68 3.74
CA VAL A 261 -15.75 -1.33 3.62
C VAL A 261 -14.66 -0.41 3.08
N HIS A 262 -14.94 0.22 1.94
CA HIS A 262 -14.05 1.16 1.27
C HIS A 262 -14.78 2.48 1.04
N LYS A 263 -14.20 3.59 1.53
CA LYS A 263 -14.80 4.94 1.50
C LYS A 263 -16.24 4.96 2.07
N GLY A 264 -16.45 4.22 3.16
CA GLY A 264 -17.77 4.08 3.81
C GLY A 264 -18.79 3.20 3.09
N LEU A 265 -18.43 2.57 1.96
CA LEU A 265 -19.32 1.70 1.19
C LEU A 265 -18.87 0.25 1.28
N ILE A 266 -19.83 -0.65 1.46
CA ILE A 266 -19.58 -2.09 1.41
C ILE A 266 -19.20 -2.47 -0.02
N THR A 267 -18.02 -3.06 -0.17
CA THR A 267 -17.45 -3.48 -1.46
C THR A 267 -17.44 -4.99 -1.61
N THR A 268 -17.12 -5.70 -0.52
CA THR A 268 -17.10 -7.17 -0.49
C THR A 268 -17.92 -7.66 0.70
N THR A 269 -18.72 -8.70 0.49
CA THR A 269 -19.48 -9.42 1.52
C THR A 269 -19.26 -10.92 1.35
N CYS A 270 -18.54 -11.53 2.28
CA CYS A 270 -18.10 -12.92 2.22
C CYS A 270 -17.40 -13.22 0.89
N ASN A 271 -18.13 -13.77 -0.08
CA ASN A 271 -17.60 -14.17 -1.39
C ASN A 271 -18.17 -13.34 -2.54
N GLU A 272 -19.00 -12.34 -2.25
CA GLU A 272 -19.64 -11.48 -3.24
C GLU A 272 -18.94 -10.12 -3.28
N VAL A 273 -18.70 -9.65 -4.50
CA VAL A 273 -18.02 -8.37 -4.74
C VAL A 273 -18.94 -7.45 -5.52
N THR A 274 -19.23 -6.28 -4.95
CA THR A 274 -19.87 -5.17 -5.65
C THR A 274 -18.78 -4.41 -6.41
N TYR A 275 -18.51 -4.84 -7.64
CA TYR A 275 -17.51 -4.21 -8.48
C TYR A 275 -17.99 -2.84 -9.00
N ARG A 276 -17.26 -1.78 -8.67
CA ARG A 276 -17.57 -0.40 -9.08
C ARG A 276 -16.42 0.17 -9.92
N PRO A 277 -16.53 0.17 -11.26
CA PRO A 277 -15.46 0.72 -12.10
C PRO A 277 -15.29 2.22 -11.85
N GLY A 278 -14.04 2.67 -11.80
CA GLY A 278 -13.67 4.08 -11.62
C GLY A 278 -13.93 4.62 -10.21
N PHE A 279 -14.17 3.75 -9.23
CA PHE A 279 -14.36 4.15 -7.83
C PHE A 279 -13.04 4.49 -7.13
N GLY A 280 -11.94 3.91 -7.61
CA GLY A 280 -10.60 4.15 -7.13
C GLY A 280 -10.02 5.49 -7.59
N GLU A 281 -9.15 6.07 -6.78
CA GLU A 281 -8.43 7.31 -7.10
C GLU A 281 -6.90 7.19 -6.98
N GLU A 282 -6.18 8.04 -7.71
CA GLU A 282 -4.72 8.17 -7.56
C GLU A 282 -4.40 8.86 -6.22
N ILE A 283 -3.77 8.13 -5.32
CA ILE A 283 -3.31 8.68 -4.05
C ILE A 283 -1.95 9.36 -4.28
N ARG A 284 -1.99 10.68 -4.47
CA ARG A 284 -0.77 11.50 -4.56
C ARG A 284 -0.11 11.67 -3.20
N ILE A 285 1.17 11.32 -3.12
CA ILE A 285 1.97 11.43 -1.90
C ILE A 285 2.72 12.75 -1.92
N GLU A 286 2.36 13.65 -1.00
CA GLU A 286 2.98 14.97 -0.92
C GLU A 286 4.35 14.95 -0.26
N ARG A 287 4.52 14.06 0.72
CA ARG A 287 5.76 13.84 1.47
C ARG A 287 5.92 12.35 1.75
N THR A 288 7.09 11.82 1.44
CA THR A 288 7.53 10.49 1.82
C THR A 288 8.24 10.54 3.18
N SER A 289 8.32 9.40 3.87
CA SER A 289 9.11 9.26 5.11
C SER A 289 8.70 10.25 6.22
N LEU A 290 7.41 10.27 6.57
CA LEU A 290 6.89 11.10 7.68
C LEU A 290 7.39 10.66 9.06
N PHE A 291 7.85 9.41 9.17
CA PHE A 291 8.31 8.80 10.41
C PHE A 291 9.65 8.11 10.12
N VAL A 292 10.74 8.68 10.62
CA VAL A 292 12.10 8.10 10.63
C VAL A 292 12.36 7.54 12.02
#